data_AF-A0AAU2VKC7-F1
#
_entry.id   AF-A0AAU2VKC7-F1
#
_cell.length_a   1.000
_cell.length_b   1.000
_cell.length_c   1.000
_cell.angle_alpha   90.00
_cell.angle_beta   90.00
_cell.angle_gamma   90.00
#
_symmetry.space_group_name_H-M   'P 1'
#
loop_
_entity.id
_entity.type
_entity.pdbx_description
1 polymer ?
#
loop_
_entity_poly.entity_id
_entity_poly.type
_entity_poly.pdbx_seq_one_letter_code
_entity_poly.pdbx_strand_id
1 'polypeptide(L)'
;MTWTAPRLTRTTPDGLQLNAPGTADERTMLAGWLQWHRETLLVKCAGLGPEELARTTAGPSGLTLLGLVRHLAEIERWWFRRSFAGEPLGEVFTGPDDGDEGLQGVDPARAEHDYAAYLAEVASAGAGVAGRGLDETFVTARGGRTCSLRWVYLAMIQEYARHNGHADLLRERTDGETGDYPPG
;
A
#
# COMPACT_ATOMS: atom_id res chain seq x y z
N MET A 1 0.51 -14.95 -22.87
CA MET A 1 0.30 -13.49 -22.79
C MET A 1 1.16 -12.98 -21.66
N THR A 2 1.84 -11.86 -21.83
CA THR A 2 2.60 -11.22 -20.74
C THR A 2 1.60 -10.66 -19.73
N TRP A 3 1.81 -10.93 -18.44
CA TRP A 3 0.94 -10.45 -17.36
C TRP A 3 0.87 -8.92 -17.35
N THR A 4 -0.29 -8.37 -17.02
CA THR A 4 -0.51 -6.94 -16.76
C THR A 4 -1.23 -6.81 -15.43
N ALA A 5 -0.95 -5.74 -14.68
CA ALA A 5 -1.66 -5.47 -13.43
C ALA A 5 -3.18 -5.44 -13.67
N PRO A 6 -3.97 -6.20 -12.89
CA PRO A 6 -5.41 -6.31 -13.11
C PRO A 6 -6.12 -4.95 -13.05
N ARG A 7 -7.15 -4.78 -13.87
CA ARG A 7 -8.09 -3.67 -13.70
C ARG A 7 -8.89 -3.90 -12.43
N LEU A 8 -8.96 -2.89 -11.59
CA LEU A 8 -9.73 -2.91 -10.35
C LEU A 8 -11.06 -2.19 -10.55
N THR A 9 -12.16 -2.83 -10.16
CA THR A 9 -13.37 -2.10 -9.78
C THR A 9 -13.25 -1.80 -8.30
N ARG A 10 -13.24 -0.52 -7.92
CA ARG A 10 -13.17 -0.14 -6.52
C ARG A 10 -14.34 -0.75 -5.76
N THR A 11 -14.05 -1.32 -4.59
CA THR A 11 -15.11 -1.78 -3.70
C THR A 11 -15.76 -0.60 -2.96
N THR A 12 -15.12 0.56 -3.02
CA THR A 12 -15.64 1.86 -2.59
C THR A 12 -16.38 2.54 -3.76
N PRO A 13 -17.68 2.90 -3.65
CA PRO A 13 -18.44 3.51 -4.75
C PRO A 13 -17.89 4.87 -5.22
N ASP A 14 -17.95 5.13 -6.53
CA ASP A 14 -17.41 6.35 -7.16
C ASP A 14 -18.20 7.61 -6.80
N GLY A 15 -17.47 8.67 -6.44
CA GLY A 15 -18.03 10.00 -6.18
C GLY A 15 -17.92 10.45 -4.72
N LEU A 16 -16.70 10.73 -4.27
CA LEU A 16 -16.45 11.69 -3.20
C LEU A 16 -17.01 11.35 -1.80
N GLN A 17 -16.96 10.12 -1.30
CA GLN A 17 -17.35 9.90 0.10
C GLN A 17 -16.40 8.99 0.87
N LEU A 18 -15.39 9.64 1.41
CA LEU A 18 -14.30 9.12 2.22
C LEU A 18 -14.71 8.40 3.53
N ASN A 19 -16.01 8.23 3.76
CA ASN A 19 -16.64 7.58 4.91
C ASN A 19 -18.15 7.87 4.93
N ALA A 20 -18.88 7.91 3.81
CA ALA A 20 -20.30 8.20 3.94
C ALA A 20 -21.13 7.06 4.55
N PRO A 21 -22.05 7.42 5.45
CA PRO A 21 -22.27 8.77 5.96
C PRO A 21 -21.12 9.18 6.88
N GLY A 22 -20.62 10.42 6.77
CA GLY A 22 -19.49 10.97 7.55
C GLY A 22 -19.71 11.05 9.06
N THR A 23 -20.67 10.28 9.55
CA THR A 23 -21.08 10.00 10.93
C THR A 23 -20.84 8.53 11.29
N ALA A 24 -20.19 7.74 10.42
CA ALA A 24 -19.78 6.36 10.72
C ALA A 24 -18.90 6.32 11.98
N ASP A 25 -18.82 5.17 12.65
CA ASP A 25 -17.92 5.05 13.79
C ASP A 25 -16.45 5.16 13.37
N GLU A 26 -15.58 5.50 14.32
CA GLU A 26 -14.16 5.78 14.06
C GLU A 26 -13.45 4.63 13.34
N ARG A 27 -13.75 3.36 13.69
CA ARG A 27 -13.12 2.21 13.05
C ARG A 27 -13.56 2.09 11.60
N THR A 28 -14.85 2.24 11.33
CA THR A 28 -15.38 2.22 9.96
C THR A 28 -14.73 3.31 9.11
N MET A 29 -14.55 4.52 9.65
CA MET A 29 -13.86 5.61 8.95
C MET A 29 -12.38 5.28 8.65
N LEU A 30 -11.61 4.87 9.66
CA LEU A 30 -10.18 4.58 9.50
C LEU A 30 -9.92 3.44 8.52
N ALA A 31 -10.69 2.35 8.63
CA ALA A 31 -10.56 1.21 7.72
C ALA A 31 -11.00 1.56 6.29
N GLY A 32 -12.08 2.32 6.14
CA GLY A 32 -12.55 2.80 4.84
C GLY A 32 -11.52 3.69 4.14
N TRP A 33 -10.95 4.65 4.86
CA TRP A 33 -9.88 5.52 4.34
C TRP A 33 -8.65 4.75 3.90
N LEU A 34 -8.18 3.83 4.75
CA LEU A 34 -7.02 3.01 4.40
C LEU A 34 -7.30 2.11 3.20
N GLN A 35 -8.51 1.54 3.11
CA GLN A 35 -8.91 0.74 1.96
C GLN A 35 -8.95 1.56 0.67
N TRP A 36 -9.52 2.78 0.71
CA TRP A 36 -9.52 3.67 -0.45
C TRP A 36 -8.09 3.95 -0.95
N HIS A 37 -7.18 4.24 -0.02
CA HIS A 37 -5.78 4.49 -0.31
C HIS A 37 -5.05 3.27 -0.93
N ARG A 38 -5.31 2.06 -0.42
CA ARG A 38 -4.83 0.81 -1.00
C ARG A 38 -5.34 0.64 -2.44
N GLU A 39 -6.63 0.86 -2.65
CA GLU A 39 -7.25 0.77 -3.98
C GLU A 39 -6.68 1.81 -4.94
N THR A 40 -6.39 3.04 -4.48
CA THR A 40 -5.74 4.07 -5.30
C THR A 40 -4.41 3.58 -5.87
N LEU A 41 -3.54 2.98 -5.05
CA LEU A 41 -2.27 2.43 -5.53
C LEU A 41 -2.49 1.39 -6.64
N LEU A 42 -3.46 0.49 -6.43
CA LEU A 42 -3.79 -0.55 -7.40
C LEU A 42 -4.33 0.05 -8.72
N VAL A 43 -5.15 1.10 -8.64
CA VAL A 43 -5.62 1.85 -9.81
C VAL A 43 -4.45 2.46 -10.57
N LYS A 44 -3.45 3.05 -9.90
CA LYS A 44 -2.26 3.58 -10.60
C LYS A 44 -1.45 2.49 -11.30
N CYS A 45 -1.50 1.26 -10.83
CA CYS A 45 -0.82 0.13 -11.46
C CYS A 45 -1.64 -0.49 -12.61
N ALA A 46 -2.98 -0.42 -12.54
CA ALA A 46 -3.89 -1.16 -13.40
C ALA A 46 -3.61 -0.96 -14.89
N GLY A 47 -3.60 -2.06 -15.66
CA GLY A 47 -3.37 -2.04 -17.10
C GLY A 47 -1.90 -1.99 -17.53
N LEU A 48 -0.97 -1.65 -16.63
CA LEU A 48 0.45 -1.60 -16.94
C LEU A 48 1.08 -2.99 -16.96
N GLY A 49 2.01 -3.19 -17.90
CA GLY A 49 2.87 -4.35 -17.97
C GLY A 49 4.07 -4.27 -17.01
N PRO A 50 4.87 -5.34 -16.90
CA PRO A 50 5.94 -5.43 -15.91
C PRO A 50 7.05 -4.39 -16.11
N GLU A 51 7.44 -4.16 -17.37
CA GLU A 51 8.44 -3.15 -17.74
C GLU A 51 7.98 -1.73 -17.40
N GLU A 52 6.69 -1.44 -17.52
CA GLU A 52 6.14 -0.13 -17.21
C GLU A 52 6.09 0.12 -15.71
N LEU A 53 5.71 -0.90 -14.93
CA LEU A 53 5.67 -0.83 -13.47
C LEU A 53 7.06 -0.64 -12.86
N ALA A 54 8.08 -1.27 -13.45
CA ALA A 54 9.47 -1.22 -12.98
C ALA A 54 10.28 -0.04 -13.54
N ARG A 55 9.70 0.77 -14.43
CA ARG A 55 10.41 1.89 -15.06
C ARG A 55 10.47 3.10 -14.13
N THR A 56 11.65 3.73 -14.07
CA THR A 56 11.83 5.04 -13.45
C THR A 56 11.37 6.14 -14.42
N THR A 57 10.42 6.96 -13.99
CA THR A 57 9.85 8.03 -14.85
C THR A 57 10.03 9.43 -14.27
N ALA A 58 10.42 9.54 -13.00
CA ALA A 58 10.50 10.80 -12.27
C ALA A 58 11.94 11.19 -11.84
N GLY A 59 12.89 11.20 -12.78
CA GLY A 59 14.28 11.61 -12.49
C GLY A 59 14.37 13.00 -11.81
N PRO A 60 15.26 13.19 -10.82
CA PRO A 60 16.34 12.29 -10.40
C PRO A 60 15.91 11.16 -9.45
N SER A 61 14.63 11.06 -9.09
CA SER A 61 14.13 9.99 -8.23
C SER A 61 14.25 8.61 -8.90
N GLY A 62 14.69 7.61 -8.15
CA GLY A 62 14.71 6.20 -8.54
C GLY A 62 13.41 5.45 -8.23
N LEU A 63 12.33 6.15 -7.88
CA LEU A 63 11.04 5.52 -7.58
C LEU A 63 10.40 4.91 -8.83
N THR A 64 9.72 3.79 -8.63
CA THR A 64 8.95 3.05 -9.63
C THR A 64 7.60 2.64 -9.02
N LEU A 65 6.58 2.39 -9.83
CA LEU A 65 5.28 1.93 -9.30
C LEU A 65 5.42 0.56 -8.61
N LEU A 66 6.23 -0.33 -9.18
CA LEU A 66 6.53 -1.64 -8.57
C LEU A 66 7.26 -1.50 -7.24
N GLY A 67 8.19 -0.54 -7.14
CA GLY A 67 8.89 -0.24 -5.88
C GLY A 67 7.94 0.27 -4.80
N LEU A 68 6.96 1.11 -5.16
CA LEU A 68 5.92 1.56 -4.23
C LEU A 68 5.03 0.40 -3.76
N VAL A 69 4.67 -0.53 -4.65
CA VAL A 69 3.91 -1.75 -4.31
C VAL A 69 4.69 -2.61 -3.30
N ARG A 70 5.98 -2.83 -3.55
CA ARG A 70 6.83 -3.60 -2.64
C ARG A 70 6.95 -2.92 -1.27
N HIS A 71 7.24 -1.64 -1.28
CA HIS A 71 7.37 -0.85 -0.06
C HIS A 71 6.12 -0.88 0.79
N LEU A 72 4.94 -0.65 0.20
CA LEU A 72 3.71 -0.64 0.97
C LEU A 72 3.35 -2.04 1.49
N ALA A 73 3.77 -3.14 0.85
CA ALA A 73 3.64 -4.47 1.44
C ALA A 73 4.51 -4.65 2.70
N GLU A 74 5.75 -4.15 2.68
CA GLU A 74 6.63 -4.17 3.87
C GLU A 74 6.02 -3.37 5.02
N ILE A 75 5.49 -2.19 4.73
CA ILE A 75 4.90 -1.29 5.73
C ILE A 75 3.61 -1.88 6.32
N GLU A 76 2.77 -2.52 5.50
CA GLU A 76 1.60 -3.31 5.95
C GLU A 76 2.01 -4.41 6.93
N ARG A 77 2.98 -5.24 6.53
CA ARG A 77 3.50 -6.32 7.37
C ARG A 77 4.12 -5.79 8.66
N TRP A 78 4.93 -4.74 8.56
CA TRP A 78 5.64 -4.16 9.69
C TRP A 78 4.70 -3.64 10.75
N TRP A 79 3.72 -2.80 10.38
CA TRP A 79 2.89 -2.14 11.36
C TRP A 79 1.79 -3.04 11.92
N PHE A 80 1.03 -3.72 11.05
CA PHE A 80 -0.11 -4.51 11.52
C PHE A 80 0.31 -5.84 12.13
N ARG A 81 1.24 -6.55 11.49
CA ARG A 81 1.55 -7.94 11.84
C ARG A 81 2.74 -8.05 12.79
N ARG A 82 3.89 -7.48 12.43
CA ARG A 82 5.11 -7.55 13.26
C ARG A 82 4.99 -6.69 14.51
N SER A 83 4.52 -5.45 14.37
CA SER A 83 4.48 -4.50 15.48
C SER A 83 3.24 -4.66 16.34
N PHE A 84 2.04 -4.50 15.77
CA PHE A 84 0.80 -4.56 16.55
C PHE A 84 0.43 -5.99 16.97
N ALA A 85 0.41 -6.96 16.04
CA ALA A 85 0.06 -8.35 16.35
C ALA A 85 1.22 -9.16 16.96
N GLY A 86 2.46 -8.65 16.94
CA GLY A 86 3.62 -9.31 17.52
C GLY A 86 4.07 -10.58 16.79
N GLU A 87 3.69 -10.74 15.52
CA GLU A 87 4.05 -11.92 14.72
C GLU A 87 5.56 -11.93 14.41
N PRO A 88 6.27 -13.06 14.62
CA PRO A 88 7.70 -13.17 14.40
C PRO A 88 8.03 -13.40 12.92
N LEU A 89 7.73 -12.41 12.07
CA LEU A 89 7.92 -12.47 10.63
C LEU A 89 9.19 -11.74 10.19
N GLY A 90 9.82 -12.26 9.14
CA GLY A 90 10.82 -11.53 8.36
C GLY A 90 10.19 -10.52 7.40
N GLU A 91 11.03 -9.93 6.56
CA GLU A 91 10.64 -9.05 5.46
C GLU A 91 9.84 -9.81 4.39
N VAL A 92 9.07 -9.08 3.59
CA VAL A 92 8.34 -9.62 2.44
C VAL A 92 9.30 -9.85 1.28
N PHE A 93 10.18 -8.89 1.02
CA PHE A 93 11.13 -8.87 -0.07
C PHE A 93 12.55 -8.76 0.48
N THR A 94 13.38 -9.75 0.17
CA THR A 94 14.80 -9.75 0.52
C THR A 94 15.62 -9.43 -0.73
N GLY A 95 16.50 -8.44 -0.68
CA GLY A 95 17.34 -8.01 -1.81
C GLY A 95 18.71 -7.47 -1.38
N PRO A 96 19.59 -7.10 -2.34
CA PRO A 96 20.96 -6.65 -2.06
C PRO A 96 21.05 -5.33 -1.28
N ASP A 97 19.99 -4.52 -1.30
CA ASP A 97 19.83 -3.30 -0.51
C ASP A 97 18.74 -3.54 0.55
N ASP A 98 19.13 -4.02 1.72
CA ASP A 98 18.25 -4.36 2.85
C ASP A 98 17.89 -3.15 3.75
N GLY A 99 17.98 -1.93 3.19
CA GLY A 99 17.87 -0.68 3.96
C GLY A 99 16.89 0.36 3.43
N ASP A 100 16.19 0.09 2.33
CA ASP A 100 15.31 1.05 1.66
C ASP A 100 13.81 0.72 1.77
N GLU A 101 13.48 -0.29 2.60
CA GLU A 101 12.12 -0.74 2.84
C GLU A 101 11.42 -1.22 1.54
N GLY A 102 12.16 -1.81 0.60
CA GLY A 102 11.62 -2.49 -0.59
C GLY A 102 11.44 -1.61 -1.83
N LEU A 103 11.90 -0.36 -1.82
CA LEU A 103 11.69 0.63 -2.89
C LEU A 103 12.52 0.37 -4.16
N GLN A 104 13.71 -0.23 -4.03
CA GLN A 104 14.71 -0.41 -5.06
C GLN A 104 14.94 -1.90 -5.38
N GLY A 105 15.77 -2.16 -6.39
CA GLY A 105 16.09 -3.52 -6.84
C GLY A 105 14.88 -4.27 -7.41
N VAL A 106 13.91 -3.54 -7.98
CA VAL A 106 12.76 -4.14 -8.65
C VAL A 106 13.20 -4.92 -9.90
N ASP A 107 12.58 -6.07 -10.12
CA ASP A 107 12.76 -6.88 -11.32
C ASP A 107 11.42 -6.96 -12.07
N PRO A 108 11.32 -6.46 -13.32
CA PRO A 108 10.12 -6.61 -14.13
C PRO A 108 9.64 -8.08 -14.19
N ALA A 109 10.53 -9.06 -14.22
CA ALA A 109 10.15 -10.48 -14.27
C ALA A 109 9.43 -10.96 -13.00
N ARG A 110 9.48 -10.20 -11.90
CA ARG A 110 8.83 -10.49 -10.62
C ARG A 110 7.57 -9.66 -10.38
N ALA A 111 7.15 -8.80 -11.30
CA ALA A 111 6.06 -7.85 -11.07
C ALA A 111 4.74 -8.51 -10.62
N GLU A 112 4.35 -9.62 -11.25
CA GLU A 112 3.14 -10.37 -10.87
C GLU A 112 3.24 -10.93 -9.45
N HIS A 113 4.39 -11.50 -9.11
CA HIS A 113 4.66 -12.05 -7.78
C HIS A 113 4.59 -10.95 -6.70
N ASP A 114 5.25 -9.82 -6.94
CA ASP A 114 5.36 -8.74 -5.96
C ASP A 114 4.01 -8.04 -5.76
N TYR A 115 3.24 -7.87 -6.83
CA TYR A 115 1.85 -7.41 -6.76
C TYR A 115 0.97 -8.38 -5.96
N ALA A 116 1.09 -9.69 -6.19
CA ALA A 116 0.34 -10.69 -5.43
C ALA A 116 0.76 -10.72 -3.94
N ALA A 117 2.05 -10.55 -3.65
CA ALA A 117 2.56 -10.46 -2.28
C ALA A 117 1.99 -9.24 -1.55
N TYR A 118 1.91 -8.08 -2.21
CA TYR A 118 1.24 -6.90 -1.67
C TYR A 118 -0.22 -7.18 -1.28
N LEU A 119 -1.00 -7.78 -2.18
CA LEU A 119 -2.40 -8.12 -1.89
C LEU A 119 -2.53 -9.10 -0.71
N ALA A 120 -1.63 -10.08 -0.63
CA ALA A 120 -1.59 -11.03 0.47
C ALA A 120 -1.28 -10.37 1.82
N GLU A 121 -0.39 -9.38 1.85
CA GLU A 121 -0.10 -8.60 3.06
C GLU A 121 -1.26 -7.69 3.47
N VAL A 122 -1.93 -7.04 2.51
CA VAL A 122 -3.16 -6.27 2.80
C VAL A 122 -4.23 -7.16 3.43
N ALA A 123 -4.46 -8.35 2.89
CA ALA A 123 -5.42 -9.31 3.44
C ALA A 123 -5.02 -9.79 4.84
N SER A 124 -3.74 -10.14 5.02
CA SER A 124 -3.19 -10.61 6.30
C SER A 124 -3.24 -9.54 7.39
N ALA A 125 -2.92 -8.29 7.03
CA ALA A 125 -3.04 -7.13 7.91
C ALA A 125 -4.48 -6.93 8.40
N GLY A 126 -5.46 -7.01 7.48
CA GLY A 126 -6.88 -6.95 7.83
C GLY A 126 -7.31 -8.06 8.79
N ALA A 127 -6.87 -9.30 8.54
CA ALA A 127 -7.16 -10.44 9.41
C ALA A 127 -6.54 -10.30 10.80
N GLY A 128 -5.29 -9.82 10.90
CA GLY A 128 -4.56 -9.65 12.17
C GLY A 128 -5.19 -8.63 13.13
N VAL A 129 -5.98 -7.69 12.60
CA VAL A 129 -6.65 -6.64 13.37
C VAL A 129 -8.17 -6.78 13.47
N ALA A 130 -8.74 -7.83 12.86
CA ALA A 130 -10.17 -8.10 12.94
C ALA A 130 -10.59 -8.36 14.40
N GLY A 131 -11.65 -7.67 14.86
CA GLY A 131 -12.14 -7.77 16.24
C GLY A 131 -11.27 -7.13 17.32
N ARG A 132 -10.13 -6.51 16.95
CA ARG A 132 -9.22 -5.85 17.91
C ARG A 132 -9.67 -4.43 18.23
N GLY A 133 -9.43 -3.97 19.46
CA GLY A 133 -9.82 -2.63 19.91
C GLY A 133 -8.92 -1.53 19.33
N LEU A 134 -9.48 -0.37 18.98
CA LEU A 134 -8.67 0.78 18.50
C LEU A 134 -7.72 1.32 19.58
N ASP A 135 -8.13 1.23 20.84
CA ASP A 135 -7.34 1.64 22.01
C ASP A 135 -6.33 0.60 22.48
N GLU A 136 -6.30 -0.59 21.84
CA GLU A 136 -5.32 -1.61 22.19
C GLU A 136 -3.90 -1.14 21.88
N THR A 137 -3.02 -1.23 22.88
CA THR A 137 -1.65 -0.70 22.80
C THR A 137 -0.60 -1.80 22.68
N PHE A 138 0.50 -1.46 22.04
CA PHE A 138 1.72 -2.25 21.94
C PHE A 138 2.93 -1.34 22.10
N VAL A 139 4.11 -1.93 22.30
CA VAL A 139 5.39 -1.20 22.37
C VAL A 139 6.19 -1.49 21.10
N THR A 140 6.59 -0.45 20.38
CA THR A 140 7.39 -0.63 19.15
C THR A 140 8.75 -1.23 19.47
N ALA A 141 9.16 -2.26 18.71
CA ALA A 141 10.49 -2.85 18.85
C ALA A 141 11.60 -1.81 18.63
N ARG A 142 11.39 -0.90 17.67
CA ARG A 142 12.27 0.24 17.44
C ARG A 142 11.87 1.39 18.37
N GLY A 143 12.76 1.75 19.30
CA GLY A 143 12.62 2.94 20.15
C GLY A 143 11.68 2.81 21.36
N GLY A 144 11.01 1.67 21.56
CA GLY A 144 10.26 1.40 22.79
C GLY A 144 9.05 2.32 23.01
N ARG A 145 8.47 2.87 21.94
CA ARG A 145 7.34 3.80 22.03
C ARG A 145 6.04 3.02 22.17
N THR A 146 5.20 3.37 23.15
CA THR A 146 3.83 2.85 23.23
C THR A 146 2.98 3.48 22.14
N CYS A 147 2.32 2.65 21.32
CA CYS A 147 1.41 3.05 20.25
C CYS A 147 0.10 2.26 20.38
N SER A 148 -1.00 2.81 19.87
CA SER A 148 -2.29 2.11 19.78
C SER A 148 -2.57 1.63 18.36
N LEU A 149 -3.52 0.70 18.21
CA LEU A 149 -4.01 0.31 16.89
C LEU A 149 -4.59 1.53 16.13
N ARG A 150 -5.26 2.45 16.82
CA ARG A 150 -5.70 3.73 16.25
C ARG A 150 -4.55 4.50 15.62
N TRP A 151 -3.43 4.60 16.34
CA TRP A 151 -2.23 5.27 15.83
C TRP A 151 -1.68 4.57 14.58
N VAL A 152 -1.69 3.23 14.55
CA VAL A 152 -1.28 2.45 13.37
C VAL A 152 -2.13 2.79 12.15
N TYR A 153 -3.47 2.81 12.26
CA TYR A 153 -4.32 3.19 11.13
C TYR A 153 -3.99 4.59 10.60
N LEU A 154 -3.80 5.58 11.49
CA LEU A 154 -3.44 6.93 11.09
C LEU A 154 -2.07 7.00 10.40
N ALA A 155 -1.08 6.25 10.92
CA ALA A 155 0.25 6.16 10.31
C ALA A 155 0.15 5.56 8.91
N MET A 156 -0.58 4.45 8.75
CA MET A 156 -0.78 3.79 7.45
C MET A 156 -1.48 4.69 6.45
N ILE A 157 -2.53 5.42 6.86
CA ILE A 157 -3.21 6.39 5.98
C ILE A 157 -2.22 7.46 5.50
N GLN A 158 -1.37 8.00 6.38
CA GLN A 158 -0.35 8.98 6.01
C GLN A 158 0.68 8.40 5.03
N GLU A 159 1.14 7.16 5.27
CA GLU A 159 2.11 6.45 4.42
C GLU A 159 1.56 6.31 3.00
N TYR A 160 0.35 5.78 2.86
CA TYR A 160 -0.30 5.67 1.55
C TYR A 160 -0.59 7.03 0.92
N ALA A 161 -1.10 8.01 1.67
CA ALA A 161 -1.41 9.33 1.09
C ALA A 161 -0.17 9.98 0.48
N ARG A 162 0.98 9.87 1.16
CA ARG A 162 2.27 10.34 0.66
C ARG A 162 2.70 9.59 -0.60
N HIS A 163 2.63 8.26 -0.58
CA HIS A 163 3.11 7.43 -1.70
C HIS A 163 2.16 7.41 -2.91
N ASN A 164 0.86 7.59 -2.71
CA ASN A 164 -0.10 7.73 -3.81
C ASN A 164 0.15 9.02 -4.59
N GLY A 165 0.54 10.11 -3.93
CA GLY A 165 0.96 11.33 -4.63
C GLY A 165 2.23 11.13 -5.49
N HIS A 166 3.15 10.25 -5.08
CA HIS A 166 4.26 9.83 -5.95
C HIS A 166 3.76 8.96 -7.11
N ALA A 167 2.85 8.01 -6.83
CA ALA A 167 2.28 7.13 -7.83
C ALA A 167 1.53 7.88 -8.94
N ASP A 168 0.86 8.99 -8.61
CA ASP A 168 0.23 9.89 -9.59
C ASP A 168 1.24 10.38 -10.63
N LEU A 169 2.34 10.97 -10.17
CA LEU A 169 3.38 11.50 -11.06
C LEU A 169 4.07 10.41 -11.87
N LEU A 170 4.27 9.22 -11.26
CA LEU A 170 4.89 8.09 -11.95
C LEU A 170 3.97 7.52 -13.04
N ARG A 171 2.66 7.46 -12.78
CA ARG A 171 1.66 7.00 -13.75
C ARG A 171 1.50 8.00 -14.89
N GLU A 172 1.31 9.28 -14.58
CA GLU A 172 1.16 10.33 -15.61
C GLU A 172 2.37 10.35 -16.56
N ARG A 173 3.59 10.21 -16.04
CA ARG A 173 4.79 10.15 -16.89
C ARG A 173 4.99 8.82 -17.63
N THR A 174 4.26 7.78 -17.26
CA THR A 174 4.32 6.47 -17.92
C THR A 174 3.49 6.46 -19.19
N ASP A 175 2.24 6.91 -19.13
CA ASP A 175 1.30 6.80 -20.24
C ASP A 175 0.32 7.99 -20.37
N GLY A 176 0.46 9.02 -19.53
CA GLY A 176 -0.41 10.20 -19.52
C GLY A 176 -1.72 10.01 -18.74
N GLU A 177 -1.99 8.86 -18.13
CA GLU A 177 -3.19 8.68 -17.31
C GLU A 177 -3.10 9.48 -16.00
N THR A 178 -4.22 10.09 -15.60
CA THR A 178 -4.35 10.91 -14.40
C THR A 178 -5.64 10.56 -13.64
N GLY A 179 -5.73 10.99 -12.38
CA GLY A 179 -6.93 10.82 -11.55
C GLY A 179 -7.04 9.46 -10.86
N ASP A 180 -7.97 9.35 -9.91
CA ASP A 180 -8.11 8.21 -9.00
C ASP A 180 -9.04 7.09 -9.48
N TYR A 181 -9.48 7.16 -10.72
CA TYR A 181 -10.44 6.23 -11.29
C TYR A 181 -9.85 5.61 -12.56
N PRO A 182 -10.09 4.31 -12.81
CA PRO A 182 -9.70 3.70 -14.07
C PRO A 182 -10.39 4.44 -15.23
N PRO A 183 -9.74 4.61 -16.39
CA PRO A 183 -10.40 5.17 -17.57
C PRO A 183 -11.63 4.32 -17.92
N GLY A 184 -12.76 5.00 -18.15
CA GLY A 184 -14.04 4.39 -18.52
C GLY A 184 -13.99 3.61 -19.82
#